data_AF-A0A974HSQ1-F1
#
_entry.id   AF-A0A974HSQ1-F1
#
_cell.length_a   1.000
_cell.length_b   1.000
_cell.length_c   1.000
_cell.angle_alpha   90.00
_cell.angle_beta   90.00
_cell.angle_gamma   90.00
#
_symmetry.space_group_name_H-M   'P 1'
#
loop_
_entity.id
_entity.type
_entity.pdbx_description
1 polymer ?
#
loop_
_entity_poly.entity_id
_entity_poly.type
_entity_poly.pdbx_seq_one_letter_code
_entity_poly.pdbx_strand_id
1 'polypeptide(L)'
;MDKLEGYYFSALFSGCFLLSSLLFSKITREQRDPYMDEIFHIPQAQLYCQGHFNQWDPMITTLPGLYLASVGMVKPASWLFGWSKNVACSSGMLRFVNLLFSLGNLYMLYLILCKINCKNKVSSIKKILSTLTLYVFPTLYFFTFLYYTDAGSTFFVLFAYLMCLYGNHKSAGLLGLCAFFFRQTNIIWIIFCAGNVISEKLTEAWKTHLKKRDEKPSARVSFSEAVQALVFLFQYCLSVRNIFMLVQLTWPYIALVLGFFAFLAFNGGIVVGDKTSHEACLNFPQLFYFLSFTLVFSFSHLFCPQKLKDFIKSVWKRPLIYMALAGISVILIWKFTHIHKYLLADNRHYTFYVWRKIFQRHEMVKHLLVPGYLFAAWSFADSLKGKSVFWLLMFYSCLLAAVVPQKLLEFRYFIVPYLIFRLNIPVPSVSKILLELALYVIVNIFSFYFFLHKTFQWPDSEQVQRFMW
;
A
#
# COMPACT_ATOMS: atom_id res chain seq x y z
N MET A 1 -14.26 24.34 -0.54
CA MET A 1 -14.94 23.34 -1.37
C MET A 1 -16.13 24.01 -1.99
N ASP A 2 -16.33 23.88 -3.29
CA ASP A 2 -17.60 24.30 -3.90
C ASP A 2 -18.73 23.47 -3.27
N LYS A 3 -19.82 24.13 -2.83
CA LYS A 3 -20.94 23.45 -2.16
C LYS A 3 -21.44 22.23 -2.97
N LEU A 4 -21.44 22.34 -4.29
CA LEU A 4 -21.83 21.29 -5.23
C LEU A 4 -20.91 20.06 -5.17
N GLU A 5 -19.59 20.25 -5.04
CA GLU A 5 -18.65 19.14 -4.90
C GLU A 5 -18.90 18.34 -3.61
N GLY A 6 -19.22 19.03 -2.52
CA GLY A 6 -19.59 18.40 -1.25
C GLY A 6 -20.83 17.51 -1.37
N TYR A 7 -21.86 17.96 -2.09
CA TYR A 7 -23.06 17.15 -2.34
C TYR A 7 -22.76 15.91 -3.18
N TYR A 8 -21.99 16.04 -4.25
CA TYR A 8 -21.61 14.89 -5.08
C TYR A 8 -20.78 13.86 -4.31
N PHE A 9 -19.83 14.32 -3.50
CA PHE A 9 -19.04 13.41 -2.68
C PHE A 9 -19.89 12.74 -1.60
N SER A 10 -20.81 13.45 -0.95
CA SER A 10 -21.74 12.88 0.04
C SER A 10 -22.65 11.81 -0.56
N ALA A 11 -23.18 12.06 -1.76
CA ALA A 11 -23.97 11.07 -2.50
C ALA A 11 -23.14 9.83 -2.85
N LEU A 12 -21.91 10.01 -3.35
CA LEU A 12 -20.98 8.92 -3.61
C LEU A 12 -20.70 8.10 -2.35
N PHE A 13 -20.39 8.77 -1.24
CA PHE A 13 -20.05 8.14 0.04
C PHE A 13 -21.21 7.28 0.54
N SER A 14 -22.43 7.83 0.53
CA SER A 14 -23.65 7.10 0.92
C SER A 14 -23.91 5.90 0.01
N GLY A 15 -23.76 6.06 -1.31
CA GLY A 15 -23.93 4.97 -2.28
C GLY A 15 -22.90 3.85 -2.10
N CYS A 16 -21.63 4.20 -1.87
CA CYS A 16 -20.57 3.24 -1.57
C CYS A 16 -20.86 2.51 -0.26
N PHE A 17 -21.29 3.21 0.77
CA PHE A 17 -21.64 2.59 2.05
C PHE A 17 -22.78 1.60 1.92
N LEU A 18 -23.85 1.96 1.21
CA LEU A 18 -24.98 1.06 0.96
C LEU A 18 -24.52 -0.20 0.20
N LEU A 19 -23.81 -0.03 -0.91
CA LEU A 19 -23.35 -1.16 -1.72
C LEU A 19 -22.41 -2.08 -0.95
N SER A 20 -21.43 -1.52 -0.24
CA SER A 20 -20.50 -2.30 0.58
C SER A 20 -21.23 -2.98 1.75
N SER A 21 -22.26 -2.36 2.35
CA SER A 21 -23.07 -3.00 3.40
C SER A 21 -23.91 -4.18 2.89
N LEU A 22 -24.48 -4.06 1.68
CA LEU A 22 -25.22 -5.17 1.05
C LEU A 22 -24.29 -6.35 0.74
N LEU A 23 -23.11 -6.06 0.20
CA LEU A 23 -22.10 -7.09 -0.08
C LEU A 23 -21.56 -7.73 1.20
N PHE A 24 -21.28 -6.91 2.23
CA PHE A 24 -20.88 -7.36 3.56
C PHE A 24 -21.90 -8.31 4.18
N SER A 25 -23.19 -7.98 4.10
CA SER A 25 -24.28 -8.83 4.59
C SER A 25 -24.29 -10.18 3.86
N LYS A 26 -24.14 -10.17 2.53
CA LYS A 26 -24.04 -11.40 1.73
C LYS A 26 -22.83 -12.25 2.15
N ILE A 27 -21.63 -11.66 2.19
CA ILE A 27 -20.39 -12.37 2.55
C ILE A 27 -20.48 -12.97 3.95
N THR A 28 -20.92 -12.18 4.94
CA THR A 28 -21.03 -12.62 6.33
C THR A 28 -22.04 -13.75 6.50
N ARG A 29 -23.11 -13.77 5.69
CA ARG A 29 -24.11 -14.84 5.72
C ARG A 29 -23.58 -16.15 5.14
N GLU A 30 -22.81 -16.08 4.05
CA GLU A 30 -22.25 -17.25 3.37
C GLU A 30 -20.98 -17.80 4.04
N GLN A 31 -20.22 -16.94 4.72
CA GLN A 31 -19.02 -17.31 5.49
C GLN A 31 -19.20 -16.88 6.94
N ARG A 32 -19.93 -17.66 7.75
CA ARG A 32 -20.23 -17.30 9.15
C ARG A 32 -19.01 -17.50 10.05
N ASP A 33 -18.32 -18.60 9.87
CA ASP A 33 -17.17 -18.98 10.67
C ASP A 33 -15.93 -18.18 10.27
N PRO A 34 -14.98 -17.97 11.20
CA PRO A 34 -13.69 -17.39 10.89
C PRO A 34 -13.02 -18.13 9.74
N TYR A 35 -12.61 -17.39 8.71
CA TYR A 35 -11.94 -17.93 7.54
C TYR A 35 -10.47 -17.52 7.52
N MET A 36 -9.56 -18.45 7.20
CA MET A 36 -8.14 -18.16 7.05
C MET A 36 -7.53 -17.57 8.32
N ASP A 37 -6.82 -16.45 8.24
CA ASP A 37 -6.17 -15.84 9.40
C ASP A 37 -7.19 -15.34 10.45
N GLU A 38 -8.47 -15.20 10.08
CA GLU A 38 -9.52 -14.88 11.04
C GLU A 38 -9.65 -15.93 12.14
N ILE A 39 -9.23 -17.19 11.91
CA ILE A 39 -9.23 -18.23 12.95
C ILE A 39 -8.34 -17.84 14.14
N PHE A 40 -7.33 -16.99 13.92
CA PHE A 40 -6.49 -16.43 14.96
C PHE A 40 -6.98 -15.05 15.39
N HIS A 41 -7.36 -14.20 14.43
CA HIS A 41 -7.73 -12.81 14.71
C HIS A 41 -9.07 -12.66 15.46
N ILE A 42 -10.11 -13.43 15.11
CA ILE A 42 -11.44 -13.30 15.72
C ILE A 42 -11.43 -13.74 17.19
N PRO A 43 -10.91 -14.94 17.55
CA PRO A 43 -10.83 -15.35 18.95
C PRO A 43 -9.99 -14.39 19.79
N GLN A 44 -8.88 -13.88 19.26
CA GLN A 44 -8.06 -12.89 19.95
C GLN A 44 -8.82 -11.59 20.26
N ALA A 45 -9.59 -11.08 19.29
CA ALA A 45 -10.45 -9.91 19.52
C ALA A 45 -11.53 -10.19 20.58
N GLN A 46 -12.10 -11.39 20.57
CA GLN A 46 -13.10 -11.80 21.55
C GLN A 46 -12.52 -11.91 22.98
N LEU A 47 -11.28 -12.35 23.13
CA LEU A 47 -10.57 -12.33 24.42
C LEU A 47 -10.41 -10.88 24.94
N TYR A 48 -9.99 -9.95 24.08
CA TYR A 48 -9.88 -8.54 24.47
C TYR A 48 -11.26 -7.94 24.79
N CYS A 49 -12.31 -8.33 24.07
CA CYS A 49 -13.68 -7.99 24.43
C CYS A 49 -14.10 -8.50 25.82
N GLN A 50 -13.53 -9.58 26.31
CA GLN A 50 -13.79 -10.10 27.66
C GLN A 50 -12.92 -9.41 28.73
N GLY A 51 -11.99 -8.54 28.34
CA GLY A 51 -11.05 -7.87 29.24
C GLY A 51 -9.71 -8.61 29.41
N HIS A 52 -9.51 -9.73 28.70
CA HIS A 52 -8.27 -10.51 28.76
C HIS A 52 -7.18 -9.95 27.84
N PHE A 53 -6.68 -8.74 28.16
CA PHE A 53 -5.65 -8.06 27.35
C PHE A 53 -4.25 -8.70 27.45
N ASN A 54 -4.01 -9.51 28.48
CA ASN A 54 -2.71 -10.15 28.74
C ASN A 54 -2.54 -11.49 28.00
N GLN A 55 -3.56 -11.98 27.30
CA GLN A 55 -3.49 -13.22 26.52
C GLN A 55 -3.20 -12.92 25.05
N TRP A 56 -2.34 -13.74 24.43
CA TRP A 56 -1.92 -13.54 23.05
C TRP A 56 -1.74 -14.88 22.33
N ASP A 57 -2.36 -15.03 21.15
CA ASP A 57 -2.14 -16.19 20.29
C ASP A 57 -0.76 -16.09 19.60
N PRO A 58 0.13 -17.08 19.79
CA PRO A 58 1.50 -17.05 19.24
C PRO A 58 1.57 -17.11 17.71
N MET A 59 0.48 -17.48 17.01
CA MET A 59 0.41 -17.49 15.55
C MET A 59 0.19 -16.09 14.97
N ILE A 60 -0.24 -15.11 15.77
CA ILE A 60 -0.46 -13.73 15.29
C ILE A 60 0.87 -13.01 15.13
N THR A 61 1.16 -12.60 13.90
CA THR A 61 2.42 -11.95 13.52
C THR A 61 2.37 -10.41 13.59
N THR A 62 1.18 -9.84 13.72
CA THR A 62 0.94 -8.39 13.78
C THR A 62 0.82 -7.88 15.22
N LEU A 63 0.89 -6.57 15.41
CA LEU A 63 0.63 -5.91 16.69
C LEU A 63 -0.89 -5.84 17.01
N PRO A 64 -1.29 -5.54 18.26
CA PRO A 64 -2.69 -5.61 18.71
C PRO A 64 -3.64 -4.52 18.17
N GLY A 65 -3.20 -3.68 17.22
CA GLY A 65 -3.94 -2.49 16.79
C GLY A 65 -5.34 -2.76 16.26
N LEU A 66 -5.51 -3.86 15.51
CA LEU A 66 -6.83 -4.28 15.01
C LEU A 66 -7.81 -4.55 16.17
N TYR A 67 -7.37 -5.31 17.17
CA TYR A 67 -8.21 -5.72 18.29
C TYR A 67 -8.53 -4.54 19.21
N LEU A 68 -7.52 -3.72 19.53
CA LEU A 68 -7.70 -2.53 20.36
C LEU A 68 -8.68 -1.56 19.70
N ALA A 69 -8.55 -1.34 18.39
CA ALA A 69 -9.48 -0.49 17.65
C ALA A 69 -10.89 -1.08 17.62
N SER A 70 -11.03 -2.38 17.33
CA SER A 70 -12.34 -3.03 17.33
C SER A 70 -13.04 -2.96 18.68
N VAL A 71 -12.36 -3.34 19.77
CA VAL A 71 -12.91 -3.28 21.13
C VAL A 71 -13.23 -1.85 21.51
N GLY A 72 -12.34 -0.90 21.21
CA GLY A 72 -12.52 0.53 21.48
C GLY A 72 -13.70 1.16 20.74
N MET A 73 -14.12 0.60 19.60
CA MET A 73 -15.32 1.04 18.86
C MET A 73 -16.58 0.30 19.31
N VAL A 74 -16.48 -1.02 19.43
CA VAL A 74 -17.61 -1.93 19.68
C VAL A 74 -18.13 -1.81 21.10
N LYS A 75 -17.27 -1.72 22.12
CA LYS A 75 -17.70 -1.69 23.52
C LYS A 75 -18.48 -0.42 23.87
N PRO A 76 -18.01 0.80 23.52
CA PRO A 76 -18.81 2.00 23.73
C PRO A 76 -20.13 1.97 22.96
N ALA A 77 -20.14 1.46 21.72
CA ALA A 77 -21.38 1.31 20.96
C ALA A 77 -22.35 0.33 21.62
N SER A 78 -21.87 -0.83 22.08
CA SER A 78 -22.67 -1.82 22.80
C SER A 78 -23.28 -1.25 24.08
N TRP A 79 -22.53 -0.42 24.81
CA TRP A 79 -23.04 0.28 25.98
C TRP A 79 -24.10 1.33 25.61
N LEU A 80 -23.86 2.12 24.57
CA LEU A 80 -24.77 3.18 24.11
C LEU A 80 -26.10 2.63 23.57
N PHE A 81 -26.05 1.53 22.81
CA PHE A 81 -27.21 0.95 22.12
C PHE A 81 -27.83 -0.25 22.85
N GLY A 82 -27.32 -0.62 24.03
CA GLY A 82 -27.84 -1.74 24.83
C GLY A 82 -27.67 -3.11 24.17
N TRP A 83 -26.64 -3.30 23.34
CA TRP A 83 -26.40 -4.58 22.68
C TRP A 83 -25.92 -5.64 23.66
N SER A 84 -26.38 -6.89 23.48
CA SER A 84 -25.91 -8.01 24.28
C SER A 84 -24.43 -8.31 24.01
N LYS A 85 -23.75 -8.89 25.01
CA LYS A 85 -22.33 -9.28 24.91
C LYS A 85 -22.06 -10.19 23.71
N ASN A 86 -23.03 -11.04 23.36
CA ASN A 86 -22.92 -11.99 22.24
C ASN A 86 -22.97 -11.29 20.87
N VAL A 87 -23.68 -10.16 20.76
CA VAL A 87 -23.77 -9.38 19.52
C VAL A 87 -22.53 -8.50 19.35
N ALA A 88 -22.11 -7.84 20.43
CA ALA A 88 -21.04 -6.85 20.42
C ALA A 88 -19.76 -7.41 19.77
N CYS A 89 -19.29 -8.60 20.15
CA CYS A 89 -18.04 -9.16 19.63
C CYS A 89 -18.25 -10.42 18.77
N SER A 90 -19.38 -10.48 18.07
CA SER A 90 -19.60 -11.48 17.04
C SER A 90 -18.63 -11.29 15.87
N SER A 91 -18.34 -12.37 15.13
CA SER A 91 -17.52 -12.32 13.90
C SER A 91 -18.01 -11.26 12.92
N GLY A 92 -19.34 -11.14 12.77
CA GLY A 92 -19.96 -10.11 11.93
C GLY A 92 -19.62 -8.69 12.41
N MET A 93 -19.80 -8.39 13.70
CA MET A 93 -19.51 -7.05 14.22
C MET A 93 -18.02 -6.70 14.11
N LEU A 94 -17.13 -7.66 14.33
CA LEU A 94 -15.68 -7.47 14.15
C LEU A 94 -15.34 -7.16 12.70
N ARG A 95 -15.87 -7.94 11.73
CA ARG A 95 -15.70 -7.63 10.29
C ARG A 95 -16.32 -6.28 9.91
N PHE A 96 -17.42 -5.87 10.54
CA PHE A 96 -18.03 -4.57 10.30
C PHE A 96 -17.10 -3.40 10.66
N VAL A 97 -16.20 -3.56 11.65
CA VAL A 97 -15.17 -2.55 11.95
C VAL A 97 -14.26 -2.30 10.74
N ASN A 98 -13.91 -3.34 9.97
CA ASN A 98 -13.13 -3.16 8.74
C ASN A 98 -13.91 -2.43 7.65
N LEU A 99 -15.23 -2.63 7.57
CA LEU A 99 -16.09 -1.84 6.70
C LEU A 99 -16.04 -0.35 7.06
N LEU A 100 -16.05 -0.01 8.35
CA LEU A 100 -15.90 1.38 8.81
C LEU A 100 -14.53 1.97 8.44
N PHE A 101 -13.45 1.21 8.60
CA PHE A 101 -12.12 1.64 8.13
C PHE A 101 -12.07 1.85 6.62
N SER A 102 -12.77 1.01 5.84
CA SER A 102 -12.88 1.18 4.40
C SER A 102 -13.57 2.49 4.00
N LEU A 103 -14.65 2.88 4.69
CA LEU A 103 -15.27 4.20 4.50
C LEU A 103 -14.32 5.33 4.91
N GLY A 104 -13.56 5.13 5.99
CA GLY A 104 -12.46 6.01 6.36
C GLY A 104 -11.44 6.16 5.23
N ASN A 105 -11.07 5.06 4.57
CA ASN A 105 -10.17 5.08 3.41
C ASN A 105 -10.76 5.88 2.25
N LEU A 106 -12.05 5.70 1.91
CA LEU A 106 -12.74 6.50 0.90
C LEU A 106 -12.61 8.01 1.19
N TYR A 107 -12.84 8.39 2.45
CA TYR A 107 -12.75 9.78 2.89
C TYR A 107 -11.32 10.31 2.85
N MET A 108 -10.35 9.55 3.36
CA MET A 108 -8.93 9.92 3.35
C MET A 108 -8.39 10.10 1.93
N LEU A 109 -8.71 9.17 1.02
CA LEU A 109 -8.32 9.26 -0.39
C LEU A 109 -8.83 10.56 -1.04
N TYR A 110 -10.08 10.94 -0.77
CA TYR A 110 -10.67 12.18 -1.29
C TYR A 110 -9.95 13.41 -0.75
N LEU A 111 -9.73 13.47 0.57
CA LEU A 111 -9.04 14.59 1.21
C LEU A 111 -7.59 14.74 0.73
N ILE A 112 -6.87 13.63 0.58
CA ILE A 112 -5.49 13.64 0.05
C ILE A 112 -5.47 14.14 -1.40
N LEU A 113 -6.38 13.66 -2.26
CA LEU A 113 -6.47 14.12 -3.64
C LEU A 113 -6.78 15.63 -3.72
N CYS A 114 -7.69 16.12 -2.87
CA CYS A 114 -7.99 17.54 -2.74
C CYS A 114 -6.77 18.34 -2.27
N LYS A 115 -6.03 17.85 -1.28
CA LYS A 115 -4.84 18.52 -0.74
C LYS A 115 -3.69 18.57 -1.74
N ILE A 116 -3.37 17.45 -2.40
CA ILE A 116 -2.28 17.37 -3.39
C ILE A 116 -2.60 18.25 -4.60
N ASN A 117 -3.86 18.24 -5.07
CA ASN A 117 -4.27 18.97 -6.26
C ASN A 117 -4.84 20.36 -5.96
N CYS A 118 -4.69 20.91 -4.76
CA CYS A 118 -5.28 22.21 -4.41
C CYS A 118 -4.79 23.37 -5.31
N LYS A 119 -3.56 23.29 -5.80
CA LYS A 119 -2.97 24.28 -6.73
C LYS A 119 -3.28 23.98 -8.20
N ASN A 120 -3.68 22.75 -8.51
CA ASN A 120 -3.99 22.31 -9.86
C ASN A 120 -5.49 22.51 -10.09
N LYS A 121 -5.89 23.18 -11.17
CA LYS A 121 -7.31 23.37 -11.52
C LYS A 121 -7.97 22.05 -12.01
N VAL A 122 -7.90 20.99 -11.21
CA VAL A 122 -8.51 19.69 -11.49
C VAL A 122 -10.00 19.76 -11.16
N SER A 123 -10.84 19.36 -12.12
CA SER A 123 -12.30 19.38 -11.93
C SER A 123 -12.76 18.45 -10.80
N SER A 124 -13.82 18.85 -10.11
CA SER A 124 -14.44 18.09 -9.01
C SER A 124 -14.79 16.66 -9.41
N ILE A 125 -15.36 16.48 -10.61
CA ILE A 125 -15.73 15.17 -11.16
C ILE A 125 -14.51 14.24 -11.26
N LYS A 126 -13.36 14.74 -11.74
CA LYS A 126 -12.14 13.92 -11.86
C LYS A 126 -11.62 13.47 -10.48
N LYS A 127 -11.69 14.35 -9.48
CA LYS A 127 -11.29 14.02 -8.09
C LYS A 127 -12.20 12.94 -7.51
N ILE A 128 -13.52 13.12 -7.63
CA ILE A 128 -14.53 12.18 -7.12
C ILE A 128 -14.40 10.82 -7.81
N LEU A 129 -14.32 10.78 -9.15
CA LEU A 129 -14.14 9.53 -9.89
C LEU A 129 -12.82 8.85 -9.55
N SER A 130 -11.70 9.59 -9.45
CA SER A 130 -10.42 9.00 -9.04
C SER A 130 -10.48 8.43 -7.63
N THR A 131 -11.21 9.09 -6.72
CA THR A 131 -11.42 8.60 -5.36
C THR A 131 -12.20 7.29 -5.39
N LEU A 132 -13.32 7.24 -6.12
CA LEU A 132 -14.11 6.02 -6.28
C LEU A 132 -13.25 4.87 -6.84
N THR A 133 -12.48 5.13 -7.90
CA THR A 133 -11.59 4.12 -8.49
C THR A 133 -10.59 3.59 -7.46
N LEU A 134 -9.93 4.45 -6.68
CA LEU A 134 -8.97 3.99 -5.66
C LEU A 134 -9.65 3.29 -4.48
N TYR A 135 -10.88 3.68 -4.13
CA TYR A 135 -11.67 3.03 -3.07
C TYR A 135 -12.03 1.58 -3.43
N VAL A 136 -12.46 1.33 -4.68
CA VAL A 136 -12.81 -0.02 -5.15
C VAL A 136 -11.59 -0.81 -5.64
N PHE A 137 -10.37 -0.39 -5.25
CA PHE A 137 -9.14 -1.10 -5.61
C PHE A 137 -9.21 -2.57 -5.17
N PRO A 138 -9.13 -3.55 -6.09
CA PRO A 138 -9.67 -4.89 -5.81
C PRO A 138 -9.03 -5.62 -4.64
N THR A 139 -7.71 -5.54 -4.50
CA THR A 139 -7.00 -6.21 -3.41
C THR A 139 -7.44 -5.67 -2.05
N LEU A 140 -7.47 -4.34 -1.86
CA LEU A 140 -7.89 -3.76 -0.58
C LEU A 140 -9.40 -3.96 -0.34
N TYR A 141 -10.22 -3.74 -1.37
CA TYR A 141 -11.68 -3.81 -1.26
C TYR A 141 -12.17 -5.20 -0.86
N PHE A 142 -11.50 -6.27 -1.30
CA PHE A 142 -11.83 -7.63 -0.87
C PHE A 142 -11.59 -7.86 0.63
N PHE A 143 -10.41 -7.48 1.14
CA PHE A 143 -10.06 -7.67 2.56
C PHE A 143 -10.84 -6.78 3.51
N THR A 144 -11.54 -5.76 3.03
CA THR A 144 -12.50 -4.97 3.81
C THR A 144 -13.62 -5.84 4.41
N PHE A 145 -14.00 -6.94 3.76
CA PHE A 145 -15.13 -7.77 4.18
C PHE A 145 -14.75 -8.92 5.12
N LEU A 146 -13.45 -9.11 5.37
CA LEU A 146 -12.91 -10.08 6.31
C LEU A 146 -12.18 -9.34 7.44
N TYR A 147 -11.97 -9.98 8.58
CA TYR A 147 -11.38 -9.39 9.78
C TYR A 147 -9.84 -9.43 9.72
N TYR A 148 -9.30 -8.58 8.85
CA TYR A 148 -7.89 -8.46 8.51
C TYR A 148 -7.32 -7.08 8.87
N THR A 149 -6.00 -6.97 9.00
CA THR A 149 -5.35 -5.70 9.40
C THR A 149 -5.27 -4.65 8.28
N ASP A 150 -5.49 -5.02 7.01
CA ASP A 150 -5.20 -4.16 5.84
C ASP A 150 -6.04 -2.88 5.77
N ALA A 151 -7.34 -2.96 6.08
CA ALA A 151 -8.25 -1.83 6.00
C ALA A 151 -7.87 -0.72 6.99
N GLY A 152 -7.68 -1.07 8.27
CA GLY A 152 -7.26 -0.13 9.31
C GLY A 152 -5.80 0.32 9.14
N SER A 153 -4.91 -0.59 8.74
CA SER A 153 -3.52 -0.28 8.38
C SER A 153 -3.47 0.83 7.31
N THR A 154 -4.20 0.66 6.22
CA THR A 154 -4.26 1.64 5.13
C THR A 154 -4.86 2.96 5.62
N PHE A 155 -5.91 2.91 6.43
CA PHE A 155 -6.58 4.10 6.96
C PHE A 155 -5.62 4.97 7.76
N PHE A 156 -4.93 4.40 8.75
CA PHE A 156 -4.01 5.17 9.58
C PHE A 156 -2.78 5.66 8.82
N VAL A 157 -2.26 4.90 7.84
CA VAL A 157 -1.19 5.38 6.96
C VAL A 157 -1.64 6.57 6.11
N LEU A 158 -2.80 6.48 5.46
CA LEU A 158 -3.34 7.57 4.65
C LEU A 158 -3.66 8.80 5.50
N PHE A 159 -4.16 8.60 6.72
CA PHE A 159 -4.48 9.69 7.62
C PHE A 159 -3.22 10.38 8.15
N ALA A 160 -2.19 9.60 8.52
CA ALA A 160 -0.88 10.15 8.87
C ALA A 160 -0.27 10.93 7.71
N TYR A 161 -0.37 10.41 6.48
CA TYR A 161 0.10 11.09 5.28
C TYR A 161 -0.67 12.39 5.01
N LEU A 162 -2.00 12.39 5.19
CA LEU A 162 -2.81 13.61 5.07
C LEU A 162 -2.36 14.68 6.07
N MET A 163 -2.18 14.32 7.35
CA MET A 163 -1.70 15.25 8.38
C MET A 163 -0.28 15.75 8.10
N CYS A 164 0.58 14.89 7.55
CA CYS A 164 1.90 15.27 7.05
C CYS A 164 1.80 16.34 5.96
N LEU A 165 0.91 16.17 4.97
CA LEU A 165 0.68 17.16 3.90
C LEU A 165 0.10 18.48 4.41
N TYR A 166 -0.66 18.45 5.51
CA TYR A 166 -1.11 19.66 6.20
C TYR A 166 -0.04 20.34 7.07
N GLY A 167 1.13 19.73 7.24
CA GLY A 167 2.21 20.23 8.11
C GLY A 167 1.98 19.95 9.60
N ASN A 168 0.95 19.19 9.97
CA ASN A 168 0.72 18.79 11.36
C ASN A 168 1.47 17.48 11.66
N HIS A 169 2.79 17.61 11.88
CA HIS A 169 3.69 16.47 12.07
C HIS A 169 3.45 15.71 13.38
N LYS A 170 2.94 16.37 14.43
CA LYS A 170 2.62 15.71 15.71
C LYS A 170 1.44 14.75 15.54
N SER A 171 0.34 15.22 14.95
CA SER A 171 -0.81 14.36 14.64
C SER A 171 -0.45 13.28 13.63
N ALA A 172 0.38 13.59 12.63
CA ALA A 172 0.89 12.59 11.70
C ALA A 172 1.70 11.50 12.41
N GLY A 173 2.54 11.87 13.39
CA GLY A 173 3.26 10.91 14.24
C GLY A 173 2.31 10.03 15.04
N LEU A 174 1.34 10.61 15.75
CA LEU A 174 0.36 9.84 16.53
C LEU A 174 -0.44 8.85 15.66
N LEU A 175 -0.92 9.29 14.50
CA LEU A 175 -1.63 8.42 13.56
C LEU A 175 -0.69 7.37 12.94
N GLY A 176 0.57 7.72 12.73
CA GLY A 176 1.61 6.78 12.36
C GLY A 176 1.82 5.71 13.42
N LEU A 177 1.82 6.05 14.71
CA LEU A 177 1.87 5.08 15.79
C LEU A 177 0.67 4.11 15.73
N CYS A 178 -0.54 4.62 15.48
CA CYS A 178 -1.70 3.76 15.26
C CYS A 178 -1.50 2.83 14.06
N ALA A 179 -0.97 3.32 12.94
CA ALA A 179 -0.65 2.49 11.78
C ALA A 179 0.37 1.40 12.11
N PHE A 180 1.41 1.75 12.89
CA PHE A 180 2.42 0.79 13.37
C PHE A 180 1.79 -0.32 14.21
N PHE A 181 0.85 -0.01 15.10
CA PHE A 181 0.12 -1.01 15.88
C PHE A 181 -0.77 -1.93 15.04
N PHE A 182 -1.23 -1.52 13.85
CA PHE A 182 -1.89 -2.45 12.93
C PHE A 182 -0.89 -3.39 12.26
N ARG A 183 0.23 -2.84 11.78
CA ARG A 183 1.32 -3.59 11.16
C ARG A 183 2.64 -2.87 11.38
N GLN A 184 3.61 -3.57 11.95
CA GLN A 184 4.96 -3.04 12.18
C GLN A 184 5.64 -2.51 10.90
N THR A 185 5.35 -3.12 9.74
CA THR A 185 5.90 -2.72 8.44
C THR A 185 5.44 -1.32 8.01
N ASN A 186 4.38 -0.78 8.61
CA ASN A 186 3.93 0.58 8.35
C ASN A 186 4.92 1.66 8.78
N ILE A 187 5.93 1.32 9.60
CA ILE A 187 7.02 2.24 9.92
C ILE A 187 7.69 2.83 8.67
N ILE A 188 7.73 2.06 7.58
CA ILE A 188 8.27 2.48 6.29
C ILE A 188 7.50 3.67 5.72
N TRP A 189 6.18 3.70 5.88
CA TRP A 189 5.32 4.77 5.39
C TRP A 189 5.34 6.02 6.30
N ILE A 190 5.71 5.84 7.57
CA ILE A 190 6.03 6.94 8.47
C ILE A 190 7.37 7.58 8.10
N ILE A 191 8.38 6.76 7.76
CA ILE A 191 9.65 7.21 7.18
C ILE A 191 9.39 7.96 5.87
N PHE A 192 8.49 7.46 5.02
CA PHE A 192 8.08 8.18 3.81
C PHE A 192 7.47 9.57 4.13
N CYS A 193 6.64 9.69 5.18
CA CYS A 193 6.11 10.99 5.59
C CYS A 193 7.23 11.96 6.03
N ALA A 194 8.14 11.52 6.90
CA ALA A 194 9.31 12.32 7.29
C ALA A 194 10.15 12.72 6.08
N GLY A 195 10.39 11.75 5.20
CA GLY A 195 11.15 11.93 3.97
C GLY A 195 10.47 12.86 2.97
N ASN A 196 9.13 12.89 2.90
CA ASN A 196 8.41 13.87 2.09
C ASN A 196 8.72 15.29 2.56
N VAL A 197 8.67 15.54 3.87
CA VAL A 197 8.99 16.84 4.48
C VAL A 197 10.45 17.24 4.22
N ILE A 198 11.38 16.30 4.43
CA ILE A 198 12.81 16.51 4.14
C ILE A 198 13.01 16.81 2.65
N SER A 199 12.33 16.07 1.77
CA SER A 199 12.45 16.23 0.32
C SER A 199 11.97 17.60 -0.16
N GLU A 200 10.93 18.16 0.46
CA GLU A 200 10.44 19.51 0.16
C GLU A 200 11.50 20.56 0.54
N LYS A 201 12.09 20.46 1.74
CA LYS A 201 13.16 21.36 2.20
C LYS A 201 14.43 21.26 1.37
N LEU A 202 14.85 20.05 1.03
CA LEU A 202 15.98 19.83 0.13
C LEU A 202 15.70 20.39 -1.27
N THR A 203 14.47 20.25 -1.77
CA THR A 203 14.10 20.80 -3.08
C THR A 203 14.14 22.34 -3.08
N GLU A 204 13.67 22.98 -2.02
CA GLU A 204 13.76 24.45 -1.84
C GLU A 204 15.22 24.92 -1.79
N ALA A 205 16.06 24.25 -1.00
CA ALA A 205 17.47 24.57 -0.88
C ALA A 205 18.23 24.32 -2.20
N TRP A 206 17.94 23.21 -2.88
CA TRP A 206 18.53 22.85 -4.17
C TRP A 206 18.21 23.85 -5.27
N LYS A 207 16.94 24.29 -5.37
CA LYS A 207 16.54 25.35 -6.32
C LYS A 207 17.29 26.66 -6.07
N THR A 208 17.54 26.99 -4.80
CA THR A 208 18.31 28.17 -4.42
C THR A 208 19.79 28.00 -4.79
N HIS A 209 20.36 26.81 -4.61
CA HIS A 209 21.73 26.48 -5.01
C HIS A 209 21.93 26.57 -6.53
N LEU A 210 21.01 26.01 -7.32
CA LEU A 210 21.06 26.08 -8.80
C LEU A 210 20.96 27.52 -9.31
N LYS A 211 20.07 28.33 -8.73
CA LYS A 211 19.95 29.76 -9.07
C LYS A 211 21.25 30.53 -8.85
N LYS A 212 22.03 30.19 -7.82
CA LYS A 212 23.34 30.83 -7.56
C LYS A 212 24.42 30.43 -8.57
N ARG A 213 24.22 29.35 -9.32
CA ARG A 213 25.15 28.83 -10.34
C ARG A 213 24.70 29.13 -11.78
N ASP A 214 23.63 29.90 -11.97
CA ASP A 214 22.98 30.14 -13.27
C ASP A 214 22.60 28.85 -14.04
N GLU A 215 22.43 27.74 -13.32
CA GLU A 215 22.03 26.46 -13.90
C GLU A 215 20.50 26.35 -13.96
N LYS A 216 19.95 26.10 -15.15
CA LYS A 216 18.51 25.83 -15.31
C LYS A 216 18.22 24.38 -14.91
N PRO A 217 17.21 24.12 -14.05
CA PRO A 217 16.78 22.77 -13.76
C PRO A 217 16.26 22.11 -15.05
N SER A 218 16.82 20.97 -15.44
CA SER A 218 16.36 20.29 -16.65
C SER A 218 14.98 19.64 -16.42
N ALA A 219 14.23 19.44 -17.51
CA ALA A 219 12.93 18.80 -17.47
C ALA A 219 12.99 17.27 -17.21
N ARG A 220 14.18 16.67 -17.25
CA ARG A 220 14.39 15.23 -17.02
C ARG A 220 15.64 15.02 -16.22
N VAL A 221 15.49 14.44 -15.03
CA VAL A 221 16.60 14.05 -14.15
C VAL A 221 17.63 13.25 -14.95
N SER A 222 18.73 13.89 -15.31
CA SER A 222 19.87 13.24 -15.92
C SER A 222 20.63 12.43 -14.87
N PHE A 223 21.37 11.40 -15.30
CA PHE A 223 22.27 10.68 -14.38
C PHE A 223 23.25 11.65 -13.70
N SER A 224 23.75 12.64 -14.44
CA SER A 224 24.62 13.70 -13.90
C SER A 224 23.91 14.53 -12.82
N GLU A 225 22.65 14.94 -13.05
CA GLU A 225 21.87 15.69 -12.06
C GLU A 225 21.56 14.86 -10.82
N ALA A 226 21.32 13.55 -10.97
CA ALA A 226 21.13 12.65 -9.83
C ALA A 226 22.40 12.57 -8.97
N VAL A 227 23.59 12.44 -9.61
CA VAL A 227 24.87 12.45 -8.90
C VAL A 227 25.10 13.78 -8.20
N GLN A 228 24.85 14.91 -8.87
CA GLN A 228 24.97 16.24 -8.26
C GLN A 228 24.00 16.43 -7.07
N ALA A 229 22.77 15.95 -7.19
CA ALA A 229 21.79 15.99 -6.10
C ALA A 229 22.23 15.14 -4.90
N LEU A 230 22.90 13.99 -5.13
CA LEU A 230 23.47 13.17 -4.06
C LEU A 230 24.66 13.86 -3.37
N VAL A 231 25.54 14.50 -4.13
CA VAL A 231 26.65 15.29 -3.56
C VAL A 231 26.12 16.44 -2.71
N PHE A 232 25.10 17.15 -3.20
CA PHE A 232 24.45 18.20 -2.44
C PHE A 232 23.74 17.68 -1.19
N LEU A 233 23.04 16.54 -1.29
CA LEU A 233 22.43 15.90 -0.14
C LEU A 233 23.49 15.62 0.94
N PHE A 234 24.63 15.06 0.54
CA PHE A 234 25.74 14.80 1.46
C PHE A 234 26.24 16.09 2.13
N GLN A 235 26.53 17.14 1.35
CA GLN A 235 26.95 18.44 1.89
C GLN A 235 25.90 19.09 2.81
N TYR A 236 24.62 18.99 2.43
CA TYR A 236 23.52 19.52 3.21
C TYR A 236 23.42 18.84 4.58
N CYS A 237 23.63 17.52 4.61
CA CYS A 237 23.65 16.71 5.82
C CYS A 237 24.91 16.92 6.69
N LEU A 238 26.00 17.49 6.18
CA LEU A 238 27.18 17.84 7.00
C LEU A 238 26.97 19.12 7.82
N SER A 239 26.01 19.96 7.44
CA SER A 239 25.71 21.19 8.17
C SER A 239 24.89 20.90 9.43
N VAL A 240 25.50 21.13 10.60
CA VAL A 240 24.86 20.96 11.92
C VAL A 240 23.56 21.75 12.04
N ARG A 241 23.54 22.98 11.51
CA ARG A 241 22.34 23.84 11.50
C ARG A 241 21.19 23.19 10.71
N ASN A 242 21.51 22.60 9.55
CA ASN A 242 20.50 21.94 8.72
C ASN A 242 19.99 20.67 9.42
N ILE A 243 20.87 19.87 10.00
CA ILE A 243 20.49 18.67 10.78
C ILE A 243 19.55 19.07 11.91
N PHE A 244 19.92 20.08 12.71
CA PHE A 244 19.11 20.53 13.82
C PHE A 244 17.70 20.97 13.37
N MET A 245 17.61 21.72 12.28
CA MET A 245 16.32 22.12 11.70
C MET A 245 15.50 20.91 11.20
N LEU A 246 16.13 19.95 10.51
CA LEU A 246 15.44 18.74 10.04
C LEU A 246 14.95 17.88 11.21
N VAL A 247 15.75 17.73 12.26
CA VAL A 247 15.39 17.00 13.48
C VAL A 247 14.21 17.68 14.17
N GLN A 248 14.26 19.00 14.38
CA GLN A 248 13.14 19.74 14.98
C GLN A 248 11.86 19.62 14.15
N LEU A 249 11.96 19.53 12.84
CA LEU A 249 10.80 19.41 11.96
C LEU A 249 10.22 17.99 11.94
N THR A 250 11.07 16.97 12.08
CA THR A 250 10.70 15.55 11.89
C THR A 250 10.76 14.70 13.16
N TRP A 251 10.99 15.31 14.33
CA TRP A 251 11.11 14.60 15.61
C TRP A 251 9.97 13.61 15.92
N PRO A 252 8.67 13.87 15.59
CA PRO A 252 7.61 12.90 15.90
C PRO A 252 7.81 11.59 15.15
N TYR A 253 8.35 11.66 13.93
CA TYR A 253 8.66 10.50 13.12
C TYR A 253 9.94 9.80 13.59
N ILE A 254 10.98 10.58 13.95
CA ILE A 254 12.24 10.05 14.50
C ILE A 254 11.96 9.24 15.78
N ALA A 255 11.13 9.76 16.69
CA ALA A 255 10.76 9.07 17.91
C ALA A 255 10.14 7.68 17.64
N LEU A 256 9.29 7.57 16.60
CA LEU A 256 8.69 6.29 16.21
C LEU A 256 9.69 5.33 15.57
N VAL A 257 10.60 5.84 14.76
CA VAL A 257 11.67 5.03 14.15
C VAL A 257 12.61 4.49 15.24
N LEU A 258 12.98 5.31 16.22
CA LEU A 258 13.76 4.87 17.38
C LEU A 258 12.99 3.84 18.20
N GLY A 259 11.69 4.05 18.44
CA GLY A 259 10.82 3.08 19.10
C GLY A 259 10.72 1.76 18.34
N PHE A 260 10.69 1.79 17.02
CA PHE A 260 10.72 0.59 16.18
C PHE A 260 12.05 -0.17 16.31
N PHE A 261 13.19 0.52 16.30
CA PHE A 261 14.48 -0.13 16.51
C PHE A 261 14.62 -0.72 17.92
N ALA A 262 14.10 -0.04 18.94
CA ALA A 262 14.01 -0.60 20.29
C ALA A 262 13.13 -1.86 20.29
N PHE A 263 11.95 -1.81 19.66
CA PHE A 263 11.09 -2.98 19.48
C PHE A 263 11.81 -4.13 18.77
N LEU A 264 12.57 -3.88 17.70
CA LEU A 264 13.35 -4.92 17.01
C LEU A 264 14.39 -5.56 17.92
N ALA A 265 15.10 -4.75 18.73
CA ALA A 265 16.11 -5.23 19.65
C ALA A 265 15.50 -6.09 20.77
N PHE A 266 14.34 -5.70 21.32
CA PHE A 266 13.66 -6.47 22.36
C PHE A 266 12.93 -7.71 21.83
N ASN A 267 12.28 -7.61 20.65
CA ASN A 267 11.50 -8.69 20.07
C ASN A 267 12.37 -9.69 19.31
N GLY A 268 13.55 -9.32 18.81
CA GLY A 268 14.42 -10.21 18.03
C GLY A 268 13.89 -10.53 16.62
N GLY A 269 12.97 -9.71 16.10
CA GLY A 269 12.37 -9.89 14.78
C GLY A 269 11.36 -8.81 14.43
N ILE A 270 10.98 -8.73 13.15
CA ILE A 270 9.97 -7.77 12.69
C ILE A 270 8.58 -8.20 13.18
N VAL A 271 8.23 -9.49 13.05
CA VAL A 271 6.93 -10.03 13.50
C VAL A 271 6.96 -10.43 14.97
N VAL A 272 5.82 -10.36 15.66
CA VAL A 272 5.69 -10.70 17.10
C VAL A 272 5.53 -12.21 17.30
N GLY A 273 4.56 -12.82 16.60
CA GLY A 273 4.35 -14.28 16.53
C GLY A 273 5.19 -14.96 15.45
N ASP A 274 4.77 -16.14 14.98
CA ASP A 274 5.48 -17.07 14.07
C ASP A 274 6.66 -16.47 13.26
N LYS A 275 7.82 -16.34 13.92
CA LYS A 275 9.01 -15.70 13.35
C LYS A 275 9.64 -16.54 12.25
N THR A 276 9.56 -17.87 12.37
CA THR A 276 10.23 -18.83 11.48
C THR A 276 9.63 -18.82 10.07
N SER A 277 8.33 -18.55 9.93
CA SER A 277 7.70 -18.40 8.61
C SER A 277 7.81 -16.97 8.05
N HIS A 278 8.39 -16.02 8.79
CA HIS A 278 8.40 -14.59 8.43
C HIS A 278 9.82 -13.98 8.52
N GLU A 279 10.82 -14.76 8.13
CA GLU A 279 12.19 -14.28 8.03
C GLU A 279 12.35 -13.29 6.87
N ALA A 280 13.03 -12.17 7.14
CA ALA A 280 13.39 -11.20 6.12
C ALA A 280 14.43 -11.80 5.16
N CYS A 281 14.24 -11.62 3.86
CA CYS A 281 15.19 -12.07 2.85
C CYS A 281 15.37 -11.01 1.77
N LEU A 282 16.46 -11.07 1.00
CA LEU A 282 16.67 -10.14 -0.10
C LEU A 282 15.94 -10.64 -1.36
N ASN A 283 14.61 -10.53 -1.40
CA ASN A 283 13.80 -10.99 -2.53
C ASN A 283 13.57 -9.88 -3.57
N PHE A 284 14.63 -9.46 -4.26
CA PHE A 284 14.56 -8.37 -5.24
C PHE A 284 13.48 -8.54 -6.34
N PRO A 285 13.14 -9.76 -6.80
CA PRO A 285 12.04 -9.97 -7.74
C PRO A 285 10.68 -9.43 -7.27
N GLN A 286 10.46 -9.24 -5.97
CA GLN A 286 9.26 -8.57 -5.46
C GLN A 286 9.06 -7.17 -6.04
N LEU A 287 10.14 -6.45 -6.35
CA LEU A 287 10.04 -5.16 -7.03
C LEU A 287 9.47 -5.33 -8.44
N PHE A 288 9.91 -6.35 -9.19
CA PHE A 288 9.39 -6.63 -10.52
C PHE A 288 7.91 -7.06 -10.46
N TYR A 289 7.54 -7.86 -9.46
CA TYR A 289 6.15 -8.25 -9.22
C TYR A 289 5.27 -7.04 -8.88
N PHE A 290 5.76 -6.13 -8.03
CA PHE A 290 5.08 -4.86 -7.74
C PHE A 290 4.92 -3.98 -8.98
N LEU A 291 5.95 -3.87 -9.83
CA LEU A 291 5.90 -3.08 -11.06
C LEU A 291 4.91 -3.66 -12.07
N SER A 292 4.89 -4.99 -12.24
CA SER A 292 3.90 -5.67 -13.07
C SER A 292 2.48 -5.53 -12.51
N PHE A 293 2.32 -5.69 -11.20
CA PHE A 293 1.07 -5.46 -10.50
C PHE A 293 0.55 -4.05 -10.76
N THR A 294 1.40 -3.04 -10.58
CA THR A 294 1.05 -1.64 -10.83
C THR A 294 0.74 -1.38 -12.30
N LEU A 295 1.48 -2.00 -13.23
CA LEU A 295 1.20 -1.89 -14.67
C LEU A 295 -0.18 -2.44 -15.02
N VAL A 296 -0.61 -3.56 -14.43
CA VAL A 296 -1.93 -4.17 -14.66
C VAL A 296 -3.04 -3.33 -14.05
N PHE A 297 -2.94 -3.02 -12.75
CA PHE A 297 -4.01 -2.30 -12.05
C PHE A 297 -4.09 -0.82 -12.46
N SER A 298 -3.04 -0.25 -13.05
CA SER A 298 -3.08 1.08 -13.66
C SER A 298 -2.79 1.08 -15.15
N PHE A 299 -3.24 0.04 -15.85
CA PHE A 299 -2.98 -0.14 -17.29
C PHE A 299 -3.45 1.05 -18.13
N SER A 300 -4.59 1.66 -17.81
CA SER A 300 -5.12 2.81 -18.59
C SER A 300 -4.18 4.03 -18.54
N HIS A 301 -3.31 4.10 -17.53
CA HIS A 301 -2.33 5.17 -17.33
C HIS A 301 -0.94 4.79 -17.81
N LEU A 302 -0.53 3.55 -17.53
CA LEU A 302 0.83 3.07 -17.70
C LEU A 302 1.05 2.32 -19.01
N PHE A 303 -0.01 1.82 -19.63
CA PHE A 303 0.04 1.12 -20.90
C PHE A 303 -0.79 1.88 -21.93
N CYS A 304 -0.12 2.58 -22.84
CA CYS A 304 -0.75 3.11 -24.04
C CYS A 304 0.20 3.04 -25.23
N PRO A 305 -0.30 3.04 -26.47
CA PRO A 305 0.52 2.95 -27.67
C PRO A 305 1.62 4.02 -27.72
N GLN A 306 1.33 5.23 -27.21
CA GLN A 306 2.30 6.31 -27.15
C GLN A 306 3.45 6.01 -26.18
N LYS A 307 3.15 5.54 -24.96
CA LYS A 307 4.19 5.14 -24.00
C LYS A 307 5.04 3.99 -24.52
N LEU A 308 4.44 3.03 -25.22
CA LEU A 308 5.19 1.94 -25.85
C LEU A 308 6.15 2.46 -26.93
N LYS A 309 5.68 3.35 -27.82
CA LYS A 309 6.53 4.01 -28.82
C LYS A 309 7.67 4.80 -28.17
N ASP A 310 7.39 5.54 -27.11
CA ASP A 310 8.38 6.34 -26.40
C ASP A 310 9.40 5.49 -25.64
N PHE A 311 8.97 4.36 -25.07
CA PHE A 311 9.85 3.35 -24.48
C PHE A 311 10.79 2.76 -25.53
N ILE A 312 10.25 2.30 -26.66
CA ILE A 312 11.04 1.75 -27.77
C ILE A 312 12.07 2.78 -28.22
N LYS A 313 11.66 4.03 -28.48
CA LYS A 313 12.60 5.13 -28.82
C LYS A 313 13.68 5.34 -27.76
N SER A 314 13.33 5.22 -26.48
CA SER A 314 14.28 5.34 -25.36
C SER A 314 15.31 4.20 -25.38
N VAL A 315 14.87 2.96 -25.64
CA VAL A 315 15.74 1.78 -25.81
C VAL A 315 16.71 1.98 -26.96
N TRP A 316 16.22 2.37 -28.14
CA TRP A 316 17.07 2.62 -29.31
C TRP A 316 18.08 3.76 -29.10
N LYS A 317 17.71 4.80 -28.34
CA LYS A 317 18.63 5.92 -28.05
C LYS A 317 19.71 5.56 -27.02
N ARG A 318 19.47 4.58 -26.15
CA ARG A 318 20.35 4.24 -25.02
C ARG A 318 20.51 2.73 -24.82
N PRO A 319 20.89 1.97 -25.86
CA PRO A 319 20.85 0.51 -25.82
C PRO A 319 21.73 -0.08 -24.71
N LEU A 320 22.92 0.50 -24.49
CA LEU A 320 23.85 0.05 -23.44
C LEU A 320 23.23 0.10 -22.04
N ILE A 321 22.45 1.15 -21.72
CA ILE A 321 21.79 1.28 -20.41
C ILE A 321 20.73 0.19 -20.25
N TYR A 322 19.91 -0.04 -21.27
CA TYR A 322 18.86 -1.07 -21.19
C TYR A 322 19.43 -2.49 -21.18
N MET A 323 20.55 -2.74 -21.87
CA MET A 323 21.26 -4.02 -21.76
C MET A 323 21.83 -4.22 -20.36
N ALA A 324 22.44 -3.19 -19.76
CA ALA A 324 22.91 -3.26 -18.37
C ALA A 324 21.76 -3.51 -17.39
N LEU A 325 20.64 -2.78 -17.53
CA LEU A 325 19.45 -2.98 -16.69
C LEU A 325 18.84 -4.38 -16.88
N ALA A 326 18.81 -4.91 -18.11
CA ALA A 326 18.36 -6.26 -18.38
C ALA A 326 19.28 -7.30 -17.72
N GLY A 327 20.60 -7.15 -17.87
CA GLY A 327 21.60 -8.03 -17.24
C GLY A 327 21.47 -8.04 -15.71
N ILE A 328 21.38 -6.85 -15.09
CA ILE A 328 21.13 -6.73 -13.65
C ILE A 328 19.82 -7.41 -13.26
N SER A 329 18.74 -7.19 -14.02
CA SER A 329 17.44 -7.82 -13.74
C SER A 329 17.52 -9.35 -13.81
N VAL A 330 18.22 -9.91 -14.80
CA VAL A 330 18.44 -11.36 -14.91
C VAL A 330 19.23 -11.88 -13.71
N ILE A 331 20.32 -11.21 -13.30
CA ILE A 331 21.11 -11.59 -12.12
C ILE A 331 20.26 -11.53 -10.85
N LEU A 332 19.44 -10.49 -10.69
CA LEU A 332 18.56 -10.36 -9.54
C LEU A 332 17.52 -11.48 -9.50
N ILE A 333 16.91 -11.82 -10.63
CA ILE A 333 15.96 -12.94 -10.71
C ILE A 333 16.67 -14.26 -10.42
N TRP A 334 17.84 -14.49 -10.99
CA TRP A 334 18.57 -15.74 -10.83
C TRP A 334 19.02 -15.97 -9.38
N LYS A 335 19.62 -14.97 -8.74
CA LYS A 335 20.24 -15.11 -7.41
C LYS A 335 19.29 -14.87 -6.24
N PHE A 336 18.27 -14.03 -6.43
CA PHE A 336 17.46 -13.50 -5.32
C PHE A 336 15.98 -13.86 -5.41
N THR A 337 15.57 -14.79 -6.30
CA THR A 337 14.20 -15.34 -6.25
C THR A 337 14.06 -16.27 -5.06
N HIS A 338 13.44 -15.79 -3.98
CA HIS A 338 13.07 -16.62 -2.84
C HIS A 338 11.59 -17.03 -2.92
N ILE A 339 11.32 -18.32 -2.71
CA ILE A 339 9.98 -18.90 -2.83
C ILE A 339 9.52 -19.34 -1.44
N HIS A 340 8.33 -18.87 -1.03
CA HIS A 340 7.74 -19.26 0.25
C HIS A 340 6.94 -20.56 0.14
N LYS A 341 6.94 -21.39 1.21
CA LYS A 341 6.19 -22.67 1.26
C LYS A 341 4.68 -22.47 1.01
N TYR A 342 4.08 -21.43 1.58
CA TYR A 342 2.65 -21.14 1.40
C TYR A 342 2.29 -20.79 -0.05
N LEU A 343 3.19 -20.15 -0.81
CA LEU A 343 2.95 -19.85 -2.22
C LEU A 343 2.83 -21.13 -3.08
N LEU A 344 3.44 -22.22 -2.62
CA LEU A 344 3.45 -23.53 -3.31
C LEU A 344 2.37 -24.48 -2.81
N ALA A 345 1.84 -24.26 -1.61
CA ALA A 345 0.92 -25.18 -0.95
C ALA A 345 -0.52 -24.67 -0.92
N ASP A 346 -0.73 -23.36 -0.80
CA ASP A 346 -2.06 -22.78 -0.56
C ASP A 346 -2.77 -22.41 -1.87
N ASN A 347 -3.57 -23.34 -2.38
CA ASN A 347 -4.34 -23.15 -3.60
C ASN A 347 -5.58 -22.23 -3.45
N ARG A 348 -5.81 -21.63 -2.28
CA ARG A 348 -6.90 -20.67 -2.07
C ARG A 348 -6.57 -19.30 -2.65
N HIS A 349 -5.29 -18.94 -2.72
CA HIS A 349 -4.83 -17.60 -3.10
C HIS A 349 -4.61 -17.47 -4.62
N TYR A 350 -4.91 -16.31 -5.21
CA TYR A 350 -4.64 -16.08 -6.63
C TYR A 350 -3.14 -16.08 -6.95
N THR A 351 -2.30 -15.67 -6.00
CA THR A 351 -0.83 -15.68 -6.15
C THR A 351 -0.28 -17.09 -6.37
N PHE A 352 -0.87 -18.12 -5.76
CA PHE A 352 -0.54 -19.52 -6.04
C PHE A 352 -0.71 -19.86 -7.53
N TYR A 353 -1.82 -19.44 -8.14
CA TYR A 353 -2.08 -19.73 -9.54
C TYR A 353 -1.21 -18.91 -10.49
N VAL A 354 -0.94 -17.65 -10.16
CA VAL A 354 0.03 -16.83 -10.90
C VAL A 354 1.41 -17.49 -10.86
N TRP A 355 1.84 -17.93 -9.67
CA TRP A 355 3.12 -18.62 -9.49
C TRP A 355 3.18 -19.92 -10.29
N ARG A 356 2.21 -20.80 -10.08
CA ARG A 356 2.16 -22.12 -10.70
C ARG A 356 2.01 -22.06 -12.22
N LYS A 357 1.10 -21.22 -12.75
CA LYS A 357 0.75 -21.21 -14.18
C LYS A 357 1.64 -20.32 -15.04
N ILE A 358 2.33 -19.33 -14.45
CA ILE A 358 3.22 -18.42 -15.18
C ILE A 358 4.67 -18.70 -14.79
N PHE A 359 5.03 -18.47 -13.53
CA PHE A 359 6.44 -18.49 -13.11
C PHE A 359 7.07 -19.88 -13.03
N GLN A 360 6.28 -20.92 -12.73
CA GLN A 360 6.74 -22.31 -12.67
C GLN A 360 6.49 -23.10 -13.95
N ARG A 361 5.91 -22.48 -15.00
CA ARG A 361 5.65 -23.19 -16.25
C ARG A 361 6.93 -23.70 -16.91
N HIS A 362 7.99 -22.91 -16.84
CA HIS A 362 9.33 -23.28 -17.27
C HIS A 362 10.36 -22.37 -16.58
N GLU A 363 11.54 -22.87 -16.27
CA GLU A 363 12.58 -22.13 -15.51
C GLU A 363 12.94 -20.79 -16.16
N MET A 364 13.00 -20.78 -17.50
CA MET A 364 13.34 -19.59 -18.29
C MET A 364 12.25 -18.50 -18.30
N VAL A 365 11.00 -18.81 -17.97
CA VAL A 365 9.89 -17.83 -18.07
C VAL A 365 10.14 -16.62 -17.19
N LYS A 366 10.70 -16.82 -15.99
CA LYS A 366 11.04 -15.72 -15.07
C LYS A 366 11.99 -14.71 -15.73
N HIS A 367 12.94 -15.20 -16.52
CA HIS A 367 13.91 -14.37 -17.24
C HIS A 367 13.34 -13.75 -18.52
N LEU A 368 12.47 -14.48 -19.23
CA LEU A 368 11.80 -13.98 -20.44
C LEU A 368 10.85 -12.80 -20.17
N LEU A 369 10.42 -12.61 -18.92
CA LEU A 369 9.59 -11.48 -18.51
C LEU A 369 10.36 -10.16 -18.32
N VAL A 370 11.71 -10.20 -18.34
CA VAL A 370 12.56 -9.01 -18.12
C VAL A 370 12.22 -7.82 -19.03
N PRO A 371 11.98 -7.97 -20.36
CA PRO A 371 11.56 -6.85 -21.20
C PRO A 371 10.27 -6.18 -20.71
N GLY A 372 9.31 -6.98 -20.23
CA GLY A 372 8.07 -6.49 -19.64
C GLY A 372 8.31 -5.73 -18.33
N TYR A 373 9.20 -6.23 -17.47
CA TYR A 373 9.60 -5.53 -16.24
C TYR A 373 10.29 -4.20 -16.53
N LEU A 374 11.16 -4.14 -17.54
CA LEU A 374 11.83 -2.90 -17.95
C LEU A 374 10.84 -1.86 -18.50
N PHE A 375 9.85 -2.31 -19.29
CA PHE A 375 8.76 -1.44 -19.72
C PHE A 375 7.93 -0.93 -18.54
N ALA A 376 7.55 -1.81 -17.61
CA ALA A 376 6.81 -1.45 -16.41
C ALA A 376 7.57 -0.42 -15.56
N ALA A 377 8.86 -0.67 -15.30
CA ALA A 377 9.75 0.23 -14.57
C ALA A 377 9.86 1.60 -15.25
N TRP A 378 10.07 1.63 -16.58
CA TRP A 378 10.18 2.86 -17.34
C TRP A 378 8.87 3.66 -17.32
N SER A 379 7.72 3.00 -17.52
CA SER A 379 6.41 3.66 -17.53
C SER A 379 6.02 4.19 -16.15
N PHE A 380 6.37 3.43 -15.10
CA PHE A 380 6.21 3.84 -13.71
C PHE A 380 7.04 5.11 -13.42
N ALA A 381 8.33 5.11 -13.78
CA ALA A 381 9.22 6.26 -13.62
C ALA A 381 8.78 7.48 -14.44
N ASP A 382 8.35 7.30 -15.69
CA ASP A 382 7.83 8.39 -16.54
C ASP A 382 6.60 9.05 -15.92
N SER A 383 5.76 8.30 -15.20
CA SER A 383 4.56 8.84 -14.54
C SER A 383 4.89 9.70 -13.32
N LEU A 384 6.09 9.54 -12.74
CA LEU A 384 6.58 10.31 -11.59
C LEU A 384 7.54 11.44 -11.98
N LYS A 385 7.76 11.71 -13.27
CA LYS A 385 8.73 12.73 -13.74
C LYS A 385 8.49 14.16 -13.23
N GLY A 386 7.27 14.47 -12.76
CA GLY A 386 6.93 15.76 -12.17
C GLY A 386 7.36 15.91 -10.70
N LYS A 387 7.87 14.85 -10.07
CA LYS A 387 8.33 14.85 -8.68
C LYS A 387 9.81 15.22 -8.60
N SER A 388 10.23 15.80 -7.47
CA SER A 388 11.63 16.15 -7.26
C SER A 388 12.50 14.91 -7.10
N VAL A 389 13.79 15.03 -7.42
CA VAL A 389 14.77 13.94 -7.26
C VAL A 389 14.77 13.40 -5.83
N PHE A 390 14.74 14.27 -4.82
CA PHE A 390 14.73 13.87 -3.41
C PHE A 390 13.46 13.09 -3.03
N TRP A 391 12.30 13.48 -3.58
CA TRP A 391 11.06 12.75 -3.36
C TRP A 391 11.12 11.36 -4.01
N LEU A 392 11.65 11.27 -5.24
CA LEU A 392 11.83 9.99 -5.95
C LEU A 392 12.77 9.06 -5.17
N LEU A 393 13.93 9.56 -4.72
CA LEU A 393 14.88 8.80 -3.91
C LEU A 393 14.21 8.24 -2.64
N MET A 394 13.46 9.08 -1.93
CA MET A 394 12.74 8.66 -0.73
C MET A 394 11.68 7.60 -1.04
N PHE A 395 10.86 7.84 -2.06
CA PHE A 395 9.78 6.92 -2.44
C PHE A 395 10.33 5.56 -2.89
N TYR A 396 11.36 5.52 -3.75
CA TYR A 396 11.98 4.26 -4.17
C TYR A 396 12.66 3.52 -3.02
N SER A 397 13.28 4.24 -2.08
CA SER A 397 13.87 3.63 -0.87
C SER A 397 12.80 2.96 0.00
N CYS A 398 11.69 3.67 0.24
CA CYS A 398 10.56 3.12 1.00
C CYS A 398 9.89 1.95 0.24
N LEU A 399 9.76 2.05 -1.08
CA LEU A 399 9.23 0.97 -1.91
C LEU A 399 10.09 -0.29 -1.79
N LEU A 400 11.41 -0.17 -1.96
CA LEU A 400 12.35 -1.29 -1.82
C LEU A 400 12.26 -1.91 -0.42
N ALA A 401 12.27 -1.07 0.63
CA ALA A 401 12.15 -1.54 2.01
C ALA A 401 10.82 -2.25 2.28
N ALA A 402 9.73 -1.86 1.61
CA ALA A 402 8.41 -2.46 1.81
C ALA A 402 8.28 -3.83 1.11
N VAL A 403 8.83 -3.97 -0.10
CA VAL A 403 8.59 -5.15 -0.95
C VAL A 403 9.72 -6.17 -0.95
N VAL A 404 11.00 -5.74 -0.94
CA VAL A 404 12.15 -6.64 -1.11
C VAL A 404 12.33 -7.61 0.07
N PRO A 405 12.15 -7.20 1.35
CA PRO A 405 12.28 -8.10 2.49
C PRO A 405 11.29 -9.28 2.52
N GLN A 406 10.24 -9.24 1.70
CA GLN A 406 9.14 -10.20 1.74
C GLN A 406 9.46 -11.50 0.99
N LYS A 407 9.47 -12.63 1.71
CA LYS A 407 9.64 -13.96 1.09
C LYS A 407 8.39 -14.43 0.35
N LEU A 408 7.20 -14.13 0.89
CA LEU A 408 5.92 -14.50 0.30
C LEU A 408 5.48 -13.49 -0.76
N LEU A 409 5.10 -13.97 -1.95
CA LEU A 409 4.44 -13.13 -2.95
C LEU A 409 2.95 -13.04 -2.60
N GLU A 410 2.54 -11.90 -2.05
CA GLU A 410 1.15 -11.61 -1.74
C GLU A 410 0.83 -10.16 -2.12
N PHE A 411 -0.25 -9.96 -2.89
CA PHE A 411 -0.57 -8.64 -3.45
C PHE A 411 -0.97 -7.62 -2.39
N ARG A 412 -1.33 -8.06 -1.18
CA ARG A 412 -1.63 -7.17 -0.05
C ARG A 412 -0.45 -6.30 0.35
N TYR A 413 0.79 -6.80 0.20
CA TYR A 413 2.00 -6.01 0.47
C TYR A 413 2.15 -4.83 -0.51
N PHE A 414 1.45 -4.87 -1.64
CA PHE A 414 1.49 -3.84 -2.67
C PHE A 414 0.44 -2.74 -2.49
N ILE A 415 -0.51 -2.88 -1.55
CA ILE A 415 -1.63 -1.93 -1.37
C ILE A 415 -1.14 -0.51 -1.12
N VAL A 416 -0.39 -0.31 -0.03
CA VAL A 416 0.09 1.03 0.35
C VAL A 416 1.03 1.64 -0.69
N PRO A 417 2.08 0.96 -1.20
CA PRO A 417 2.96 1.56 -2.21
C PRO A 417 2.19 1.91 -3.49
N TYR A 418 1.23 1.09 -3.90
CA TYR A 418 0.36 1.37 -5.04
C TYR A 418 -0.51 2.61 -4.83
N LEU A 419 -1.16 2.74 -3.67
CA LEU A 419 -2.00 3.90 -3.36
C LEU A 419 -1.16 5.19 -3.28
N ILE A 420 -0.01 5.16 -2.60
CA ILE A 420 0.90 6.32 -2.53
C ILE A 420 1.38 6.71 -3.93
N PHE A 421 1.76 5.75 -4.77
CA PHE A 421 2.07 6.00 -6.17
C PHE A 421 0.91 6.70 -6.90
N ARG A 422 -0.30 6.13 -6.83
CA ARG A 422 -1.47 6.66 -7.57
C ARG A 422 -1.92 8.04 -7.13
N LEU A 423 -1.84 8.34 -5.84
CA LEU A 423 -2.17 9.66 -5.29
C LEU A 423 -1.17 10.73 -5.75
N ASN A 424 0.04 10.32 -6.14
CA ASN A 424 1.16 11.22 -6.44
C ASN A 424 1.48 11.37 -7.93
N ILE A 425 0.80 10.65 -8.83
CA ILE A 425 0.88 10.90 -10.28
C ILE A 425 -0.17 11.94 -10.72
N PRO A 426 0.00 12.60 -11.88
CA PRO A 426 -1.00 13.53 -12.41
C PRO A 426 -2.38 12.87 -12.56
N VAL A 427 -3.44 13.61 -12.20
CA VAL A 427 -4.82 13.10 -12.30
C VAL A 427 -5.16 12.79 -13.77
N PRO A 428 -5.55 11.56 -14.10
CA PRO A 428 -5.79 11.15 -15.48
C PRO A 428 -7.02 11.83 -16.12
N SER A 429 -7.21 11.60 -17.42
CA SER A 429 -8.46 11.96 -18.09
C SER A 429 -9.61 11.08 -17.59
N VAL A 430 -10.85 11.59 -17.69
CA VAL A 430 -12.05 10.87 -17.23
C VAL A 430 -12.14 9.48 -17.89
N SER A 431 -11.89 9.38 -19.20
CA SER A 431 -11.92 8.09 -19.92
C SER A 431 -10.94 7.07 -19.35
N LYS A 432 -9.73 7.49 -18.96
CA LYS A 432 -8.74 6.59 -18.34
C LYS A 432 -9.15 6.16 -16.95
N ILE A 433 -9.75 7.06 -16.17
CA ILE A 433 -10.28 6.77 -14.83
C ILE A 433 -11.44 5.77 -14.94
N LEU A 434 -12.37 5.98 -15.87
CA LEU A 434 -13.49 5.06 -16.10
C LEU A 434 -13.03 3.68 -16.59
N LEU A 435 -11.99 3.63 -17.43
CA LEU A 435 -11.42 2.36 -17.88
C LEU A 435 -10.72 1.60 -16.74
N GLU A 436 -9.99 2.30 -15.86
CA GLU A 436 -9.42 1.72 -14.63
C GLU A 436 -10.53 1.25 -13.67
N LEU A 437 -11.57 2.06 -13.48
CA LEU A 437 -12.73 1.73 -12.66
C LEU A 437 -13.44 0.48 -13.18
N ALA A 438 -13.66 0.39 -14.50
CA ALA A 438 -14.29 -0.78 -15.12
C ALA A 438 -13.48 -2.06 -14.87
N LEU A 439 -12.15 -2.01 -15.04
CA LEU A 439 -11.27 -3.13 -14.69
C LEU A 439 -11.46 -3.53 -13.21
N TYR A 440 -11.48 -2.56 -12.30
CA TYR A 440 -11.57 -2.84 -10.87
C TYR A 440 -12.91 -3.46 -10.49
N VAL A 441 -14.00 -2.93 -11.03
CA VAL A 441 -15.34 -3.50 -10.84
C VAL A 441 -15.40 -4.92 -11.39
N ILE A 442 -14.86 -5.17 -12.59
CA ILE A 442 -14.81 -6.52 -13.18
C ILE A 442 -14.01 -7.48 -12.30
N VAL A 443 -12.80 -7.09 -11.88
CA VAL A 443 -11.96 -7.92 -11.02
C VAL A 443 -12.65 -8.20 -9.69
N ASN A 444 -13.26 -7.19 -9.05
CA ASN A 444 -14.03 -7.39 -7.82
C ASN A 444 -15.21 -8.35 -8.01
N ILE A 445 -15.99 -8.19 -9.09
CA ILE A 445 -17.10 -9.10 -9.40
C ILE A 445 -16.60 -10.54 -9.50
N PHE A 446 -15.50 -10.76 -10.24
CA PHE A 446 -14.89 -12.09 -10.32
C PHE A 446 -14.39 -12.57 -8.96
N SER A 447 -13.65 -11.77 -8.22
CA SER A 447 -13.10 -12.17 -6.92
C SER A 447 -14.20 -12.57 -5.93
N PHE A 448 -15.27 -11.78 -5.82
CA PHE A 448 -16.40 -12.12 -4.96
C PHE A 448 -17.21 -13.29 -5.51
N TYR A 449 -17.37 -13.42 -6.83
CA TYR A 449 -18.03 -14.59 -7.42
C TYR A 449 -17.29 -15.88 -7.08
N PHE A 450 -15.96 -15.91 -7.27
CA PHE A 450 -15.15 -17.07 -6.93
C PHE A 450 -15.18 -17.36 -5.43
N PHE A 451 -15.05 -16.35 -4.58
CA PHE A 451 -15.13 -16.54 -3.12
C PHE A 451 -16.48 -17.09 -2.67
N LEU A 452 -17.59 -16.57 -3.21
CA LEU A 452 -18.95 -16.94 -2.77
C LEU A 452 -19.42 -18.26 -3.37
N HIS A 453 -19.14 -18.51 -4.66
CA HIS A 453 -19.78 -19.56 -5.45
C HIS A 453 -18.84 -20.67 -5.93
N LYS A 454 -17.51 -20.49 -5.86
CA LYS A 454 -16.53 -21.52 -6.26
C LYS A 454 -15.78 -22.03 -5.03
N THR A 455 -16.50 -22.80 -4.22
CA THR A 455 -15.94 -23.49 -3.06
C THR A 455 -15.31 -24.82 -3.46
N PHE A 456 -14.45 -25.34 -2.59
CA PHE A 456 -13.87 -26.68 -2.71
C PHE A 456 -13.51 -27.23 -1.33
N GLN A 457 -13.21 -28.52 -1.25
CA GLN A 457 -12.73 -29.18 -0.04
C GLN A 457 -11.38 -29.83 -0.32
N TRP A 458 -10.51 -29.86 0.69
CA TRP A 458 -9.29 -30.65 0.63
C TRP A 458 -9.58 -32.09 1.08
N PRO A 459 -8.87 -33.10 0.55
CA PRO A 459 -9.09 -34.49 0.91
C PRO A 459 -9.06 -34.76 2.43
N ASP A 460 -8.21 -34.02 3.15
CA ASP A 460 -7.98 -34.19 4.59
C ASP A 460 -8.70 -33.15 5.46
N SER A 461 -9.68 -32.41 4.93
CA SER A 461 -10.41 -31.38 5.68
C SER A 461 -11.89 -31.31 5.33
N GLU A 462 -12.75 -31.38 6.34
CA GLU A 462 -14.19 -31.19 6.21
C GLU A 462 -14.57 -29.72 5.96
N GLN A 463 -13.64 -28.78 6.21
CA GLN A 463 -13.89 -27.35 6.07
C GLN A 463 -13.98 -26.93 4.59
N VAL A 464 -15.02 -26.15 4.29
CA VAL A 464 -15.20 -25.54 2.97
C VAL A 464 -14.16 -24.44 2.75
N GLN A 465 -13.35 -24.61 1.70
CA GLN A 465 -12.36 -23.64 1.26
C GLN A 465 -12.94 -22.72 0.17
N ARG A 466 -12.44 -21.49 0.12
CA ARG A 466 -12.88 -20.42 -0.79
C ARG A 466 -11.68 -19.74 -1.46
N PHE A 467 -11.81 -19.39 -2.74
CA PHE A 467 -10.76 -18.62 -3.41
C PHE A 467 -10.72 -17.16 -2.93
N MET A 468 -9.52 -16.64 -2.71
CA MET A 468 -9.28 -15.27 -2.27
C MET A 468 -8.00 -14.68 -2.87
N TRP A 469 -7.76 -13.40 -2.58
CA TRP A 469 -6.55 -12.68 -2.99
C TRP A 469 -5.27 -13.26 -2.41
#